data_AF-A0A7K1AG83-F1
#
_entry.id   AF-A0A7K1AG83-F1
#
_cell.length_a   1.000
_cell.length_b   1.000
_cell.length_c   1.000
_cell.angle_alpha   90.00
_cell.angle_beta   90.00
_cell.angle_gamma   90.00
#
_symmetry.space_group_name_H-M   'P 1'
#
loop_
_entity.id
_entity.type
_entity.pdbx_description
1 polymer ?
#
loop_
_entity_poly.entity_id
_entity_poly.type
_entity_poly.pdbx_seq_one_letter_code
_entity_poly.pdbx_strand_id
1 'polypeptide(L)'
;TRHVHTSEGNGPVNAIDTALRAAVSQAYPQVDRIHLTDYKVRILDGATATGAVTRVLIDATNGDRSWTTIGVSSNIIEASWRALEESLIYGLLHSGV
;
A
#
# COMPACT_ATOMS: atom_id res chain seq x y z
N THR A 1 11.70 0.08 -19.99
CA THR A 1 10.87 1.17 -20.57
C THR A 1 10.24 1.94 -19.43
N ARG A 2 9.95 3.24 -19.59
CA ARG A 2 9.23 4.01 -18.56
C ARG A 2 7.73 3.78 -18.69
N HIS A 3 7.06 3.43 -17.60
CA HIS A 3 5.60 3.27 -17.52
C HIS A 3 5.00 4.42 -16.71
N VAL A 4 3.87 4.97 -17.15
CA VAL A 4 3.10 6.01 -16.45
C VAL A 4 1.65 5.62 -16.50
N HIS A 5 1.01 5.56 -15.33
CA HIS A 5 -0.39 5.17 -15.19
C HIS A 5 -1.12 6.17 -14.29
N THR A 6 -2.38 6.39 -14.59
CA THR A 6 -3.32 7.17 -13.78
C THR A 6 -4.61 6.37 -13.64
N SER A 7 -5.28 6.51 -12.51
CA SER A 7 -6.57 5.88 -12.28
C SER A 7 -7.41 6.70 -11.31
N GLU A 8 -8.72 6.52 -11.43
CA GLU A 8 -9.69 7.00 -10.47
C GLU A 8 -9.95 5.91 -9.42
N GLY A 9 -10.60 6.29 -8.32
CA GLY A 9 -10.95 5.36 -7.26
C GLY A 9 -11.84 6.03 -6.22
N ASN A 10 -12.31 5.26 -5.25
CA ASN A 10 -13.19 5.73 -4.16
C ASN A 10 -12.47 6.65 -3.15
N GLY A 11 -11.26 7.08 -3.45
CA GLY A 11 -10.39 7.92 -2.64
C GLY A 11 -8.95 7.90 -3.15
N PRO A 12 -8.07 8.79 -2.65
CA PRO A 12 -6.71 8.92 -3.16
C PRO A 12 -5.89 7.64 -3.02
N VAL A 13 -6.05 6.90 -1.92
CA VAL A 13 -5.30 5.65 -1.68
C VAL A 13 -5.73 4.55 -2.66
N ASN A 14 -7.03 4.42 -2.94
CA ASN A 14 -7.53 3.45 -3.91
C ASN A 14 -7.13 3.81 -5.36
N ALA A 15 -7.13 5.10 -5.70
CA ALA A 15 -6.62 5.58 -6.98
C ALA A 15 -5.13 5.25 -7.14
N ILE A 16 -4.33 5.46 -6.10
CA ILE A 16 -2.89 5.13 -6.10
C ILE A 16 -2.65 3.62 -6.26
N ASP A 17 -3.35 2.77 -5.51
CA ASP A 17 -3.25 1.32 -5.60
C ASP A 17 -3.58 0.80 -7.00
N THR A 18 -4.68 1.30 -7.57
CA THR A 18 -5.11 0.92 -8.93
C THR A 18 -4.06 1.33 -9.97
N ALA A 19 -3.50 2.53 -9.88
CA ALA A 19 -2.49 3.01 -10.81
C ALA A 19 -1.19 2.21 -10.69
N LEU A 20 -0.77 1.92 -9.46
CA LEU A 20 0.43 1.15 -9.18
C LEU A 20 0.32 -0.27 -9.72
N ARG A 21 -0.81 -0.96 -9.46
CA ARG A 21 -1.08 -2.30 -9.99
C ARG A 21 -1.06 -2.32 -11.51
N ALA A 22 -1.69 -1.34 -12.15
CA ALA A 22 -1.68 -1.21 -13.61
C ALA A 22 -0.26 -0.98 -14.17
N ALA A 23 0.60 -0.27 -13.43
CA ALA A 23 1.97 -0.02 -13.84
C ALA A 23 2.89 -1.25 -13.74
N VAL A 24 2.62 -2.16 -12.81
CA VAL A 24 3.50 -3.32 -12.53
C VAL A 24 2.97 -4.63 -13.08
N SER A 25 1.67 -4.76 -13.38
CA SER A 25 1.03 -6.02 -13.78
C SER A 25 1.63 -6.65 -15.04
N GLN A 26 2.12 -5.85 -15.99
CA GLN A 26 2.77 -6.36 -17.20
C GLN A 26 4.08 -7.13 -16.88
N ALA A 27 4.85 -6.64 -15.91
CA ALA A 27 6.12 -7.26 -15.51
C ALA A 27 5.94 -8.30 -14.40
N TYR A 28 4.94 -8.10 -13.54
CA TYR A 28 4.66 -8.95 -12.39
C TYR A 28 3.17 -9.33 -12.33
N PRO A 29 2.69 -10.24 -13.19
CA PRO A 29 1.28 -10.66 -13.19
C PRO A 29 0.81 -11.25 -11.86
N GLN A 30 1.74 -11.72 -11.02
CA GLN A 30 1.47 -12.23 -9.67
C GLN A 30 0.83 -11.17 -8.76
N VAL A 31 0.97 -9.88 -9.07
CA VAL A 31 0.34 -8.79 -8.30
C VAL A 31 -1.19 -8.94 -8.24
N ASP A 32 -1.81 -9.54 -9.26
CA ASP A 32 -3.25 -9.76 -9.34
C ASP A 32 -3.77 -10.74 -8.28
N ARG A 33 -2.89 -11.61 -7.75
CA ARG A 33 -3.21 -12.52 -6.65
C ARG A 33 -3.15 -11.84 -5.29
N ILE A 34 -2.51 -10.67 -5.18
CA ILE A 34 -2.35 -9.94 -3.92
C ILE A 34 -3.58 -9.07 -3.67
N HIS A 35 -4.31 -9.35 -2.59
CA HIS A 35 -5.50 -8.63 -2.18
C HIS A 35 -5.29 -7.92 -0.84
N LEU A 36 -5.63 -6.64 -0.79
CA LEU A 36 -5.71 -5.85 0.43
C LEU A 36 -6.98 -6.29 1.18
N THR A 37 -6.83 -6.75 2.42
CA THR A 37 -7.94 -7.27 3.24
C THR A 37 -8.39 -6.31 4.32
N ASP A 38 -7.49 -5.44 4.79
CA ASP A 38 -7.83 -4.42 5.78
C ASP A 38 -6.95 -3.17 5.64
N TYR A 39 -7.49 -2.04 6.05
CA TYR A 39 -6.82 -0.74 6.05
C TYR A 39 -7.18 0.01 7.32
N LYS A 40 -6.20 0.26 8.19
CA LYS A 40 -6.38 0.90 9.49
C LYS A 40 -5.46 2.09 9.66
N VAL A 41 -6.03 3.22 10.06
CA VAL A 41 -5.28 4.43 10.41
C VAL A 41 -5.20 4.57 11.93
N ARG A 42 -4.01 4.87 12.43
CA ARG A 42 -3.75 5.21 13.83
C ARG A 42 -2.99 6.53 13.85
N ILE A 43 -3.61 7.55 14.42
CA ILE A 43 -2.97 8.84 14.66
C ILE A 43 -2.39 8.78 16.08
N LEU A 44 -1.09 9.00 16.19
CA LEU A 44 -0.41 9.11 17.47
C LEU A 44 -0.20 10.59 17.75
N ASP A 45 -0.78 11.08 18.84
CA ASP A 45 -0.58 12.44 19.30
C ASP A 45 0.87 12.59 19.78
N GLY A 46 1.64 13.41 19.07
CA GLY A 46 2.92 13.90 19.57
C GLY A 46 2.69 14.86 20.73
N ALA A 47 3.67 15.00 21.62
CA ALA A 47 3.61 15.93 22.75
C ALA A 47 3.39 17.43 22.36
N THR A 48 3.47 17.74 21.06
CA THR A 48 3.16 19.05 20.47
C THR A 48 2.07 18.90 19.39
N ALA A 49 1.15 19.86 19.34
CA ALA A 49 -0.05 19.84 18.48
C ALA A 49 0.21 19.68 16.97
N THR A 50 1.44 19.93 16.49
CA THR A 50 1.85 19.79 15.08
C THR A 50 2.67 18.54 14.78
N GLY A 51 3.04 17.76 15.81
CA GLY A 51 3.92 16.59 15.71
C GLY A 51 3.20 15.26 15.59
N ALA A 52 1.89 15.25 15.27
CA ALA A 52 1.12 14.02 15.17
C ALA A 52 1.69 13.11 14.07
N VAL A 53 1.92 11.85 14.43
CA VAL A 53 2.46 10.83 13.51
C VAL A 53 1.32 9.91 13.12
N THR A 54 1.07 9.80 11.81
CA THR A 54 0.09 8.86 11.27
C THR A 54 0.77 7.53 10.97
N ARG A 55 0.20 6.46 11.50
CA ARG A 55 0.54 5.07 11.13
C ARG A 55 -0.62 4.48 10.34
N VAL A 56 -0.32 3.97 9.15
CA VAL A 56 -1.25 3.25 8.31
C VAL A 56 -0.85 1.79 8.31
N LEU A 57 -1.74 0.92 8.75
CA LEU A 57 -1.59 -0.52 8.70
C LEU A 57 -2.41 -1.06 7.54
N ILE A 58 -1.78 -1.89 6.72
CA ILE A 58 -2.42 -2.60 5.62
C ILE A 58 -2.26 -4.09 5.88
N ASP A 59 -3.38 -4.80 5.96
CA ASP A 59 -3.39 -6.25 5.92
C ASP A 59 -3.64 -6.69 4.48
N ALA A 60 -2.90 -7.70 4.02
CA ALA A 60 -3.03 -8.26 2.69
C ALA A 60 -2.80 -9.77 2.67
N THR A 61 -3.20 -10.41 1.57
CA THR A 61 -3.00 -11.83 1.31
C THR A 61 -2.76 -12.11 -0.16
N ASN A 62 -2.04 -13.18 -0.47
CA ASN A 62 -1.95 -13.75 -1.82
C ASN A 62 -2.79 -15.03 -2.00
N GLY A 63 -3.66 -15.34 -1.03
CA GLY A 63 -4.41 -16.60 -0.94
C GLY A 63 -3.68 -17.72 -0.19
N ASP A 64 -2.35 -17.71 -0.19
CA ASP A 64 -1.52 -18.72 0.46
C ASP A 64 -0.97 -18.25 1.82
N ARG A 65 -0.69 -16.94 1.94
CA ARG A 65 -0.19 -16.28 3.14
C ARG A 65 -0.91 -14.96 3.36
N SER A 66 -0.95 -14.52 4.60
CA SER A 66 -1.38 -13.17 4.99
C SER A 66 -0.24 -12.43 5.67
N TRP A 67 -0.20 -11.11 5.50
CA TRP A 67 0.80 -10.24 6.11
C TRP A 67 0.22 -8.87 6.42
N THR A 68 0.93 -8.14 7.28
CA THR A 68 0.63 -6.76 7.64
C THR A 68 1.86 -5.91 7.35
N THR A 69 1.67 -4.75 6.71
CA THR A 69 2.69 -3.72 6.56
C THR A 69 2.26 -2.44 7.26
N ILE A 70 3.24 -1.62 7.65
CA ILE A 70 3.00 -0.38 8.38
C ILE A 70 3.78 0.75 7.75
N GLY A 71 3.07 1.74 7.23
CA GLY A 71 3.65 3.00 6.80
C GLY A 71 3.49 4.07 7.86
N VAL A 72 4.54 4.87 8.08
CA VAL A 72 4.57 5.91 9.12
C VAL A 72 5.00 7.23 8.51
N SER A 73 4.16 8.26 8.63
CA SER A 73 4.45 9.63 8.19
C SER A 73 3.55 10.64 8.91
N SER A 74 3.92 11.90 8.95
CA SER A 74 3.00 12.99 9.31
C SER A 74 1.93 13.23 8.23
N ASN A 75 2.13 12.75 7.00
CA ASN A 75 1.18 12.81 5.91
C ASN A 75 0.47 11.46 5.71
N ILE A 76 -0.86 11.45 5.79
CA ILE A 76 -1.67 10.23 5.63
C ILE A 76 -1.49 9.57 4.26
N ILE A 77 -1.32 10.33 3.18
CA ILE A 77 -1.13 9.80 1.83
C ILE A 77 0.23 9.12 1.71
N GLU A 78 1.28 9.74 2.26
CA GLU A 78 2.61 9.14 2.27
C GLU A 78 2.68 7.88 3.14
N ALA A 79 2.07 7.91 4.34
CA ALA A 79 1.97 6.73 5.19
C ALA A 79 1.23 5.59 4.47
N SER A 80 0.16 5.92 3.73
CA SER A 80 -0.58 4.95 2.92
C SER A 80 0.26 4.38 1.78
N TRP A 81 0.98 5.23 1.04
CA TRP A 81 1.86 4.80 -0.05
C TRP A 81 2.92 3.83 0.45
N ARG A 82 3.62 4.16 1.54
CA ARG A 82 4.68 3.32 2.11
C ARG A 82 4.14 1.95 2.53
N ALA A 83 3.01 1.92 3.24
CA ALA A 83 2.38 0.66 3.65
C ALA A 83 2.00 -0.19 2.43
N LEU A 84 1.44 0.44 1.41
CA LEU A 84 0.97 -0.23 0.19
C LEU A 84 2.14 -0.79 -0.63
N GLU A 85 3.16 0.03 -0.88
CA GLU A 85 4.36 -0.35 -1.62
C GLU A 85 5.05 -1.55 -0.97
N GLU A 86 5.29 -1.49 0.35
CA GLU A 86 5.87 -2.62 1.09
C GLU A 86 4.99 -3.86 1.03
N SER A 87 3.67 -3.71 1.06
CA SER A 87 2.73 -4.83 1.00
C SER A 87 2.80 -5.57 -0.34
N LEU A 88 2.83 -4.82 -1.45
CA LEU A 88 2.97 -5.39 -2.78
C LEU A 88 4.35 -6.02 -2.98
N ILE A 89 5.42 -5.37 -2.53
CA ILE A 89 6.78 -5.93 -2.60
C ILE A 89 6.86 -7.25 -1.82
N TYR A 90 6.37 -7.28 -0.58
CA TYR A 90 6.37 -8.50 0.22
C TYR A 90 5.59 -9.61 -0.48
N GLY A 91 4.39 -9.32 -0.98
CA GLY A 91 3.57 -10.31 -1.69
C GLY A 91 4.24 -10.84 -2.96
N LEU A 92 4.90 -9.98 -3.74
CA LEU A 92 5.62 -10.37 -4.95
C LEU A 92 6.83 -11.27 -4.65
N LEU A 93 7.64 -10.91 -3.64
CA LEU A 93 8.78 -11.73 -3.19
C LEU A 93 8.35 -13.13 -2.73
N HIS A 94 7.12 -13.28 -2.22
CA HIS A 94 6.57 -14.55 -1.78
C HIS A 94 5.68 -15.22 -2.84
N SER A 95 5.68 -14.71 -4.08
CA SER A 95 4.94 -15.27 -5.23
C SER A 95 5.87 -15.94 -6.26
N GLY A 96 7.13 -16.20 -5.89
CA GLY A 96 8.12 -16.85 -6.75
C GLY A 96 8.76 -15.95 -7.80
N VAL A 97 8.76 -14.63 -7.54
CA VAL A 97 9.51 -13.61 -8.29
C VAL A 97 10.95 -13.54 -7.77
#